data_AF-A0A963RDV1-F1
#
_entry.id   AF-A0A963RDV1-F1
#
_cell.length_a   1.000
_cell.length_b   1.000
_cell.length_c   1.000
_cell.angle_alpha   90.00
_cell.angle_beta   90.00
_cell.angle_gamma   90.00
#
_symmetry.space_group_name_H-M   'P 1'
#
loop_
_entity.id
_entity.type
_entity.pdbx_description
1 polymer ?
#
loop_
_entity_poly.entity_id
_entity_poly.type
_entity_poly.pdbx_seq_one_letter_code
_entity_poly.pdbx_strand_id
1 'polypeptide(L)'
;MVGGALKKCPAIYSEGRTMADRVEDVRLPRIAKGKRSHFYDNPETDRMMTLLLELMAEFASMRERLDTVERLLESKASISQDDIENYRPDAEVEAERSAWNQAFIRRVMRLSESRDE
;
A
#
# COMPACT_ATOMS: atom_id res chain seq x y z
N MET A 1 44.18 -19.40 -49.81
CA MET A 1 43.35 -20.62 -49.71
C MET A 1 43.45 -21.04 -48.25
N VAL A 2 42.46 -20.91 -47.38
CA VAL A 2 41.04 -21.35 -47.38
C VAL A 2 40.31 -20.40 -46.40
N GLY A 3 39.25 -19.67 -46.74
CA GLY A 3 37.91 -20.18 -47.04
C GLY A 3 37.06 -20.29 -45.76
N GLY A 4 36.77 -19.16 -45.10
CA GLY A 4 35.98 -19.13 -43.85
C GLY A 4 34.48 -19.29 -44.11
N ALA A 5 33.90 -20.40 -43.66
CA ALA A 5 32.48 -20.68 -43.78
C ALA A 5 31.67 -19.96 -42.69
N LEU A 6 30.88 -18.96 -43.10
CA LEU A 6 29.83 -18.36 -42.28
C LEU A 6 28.79 -19.44 -41.90
N LYS A 7 28.72 -19.80 -40.62
CA LYS A 7 27.66 -20.66 -40.09
C LYS A 7 26.33 -19.92 -40.20
N LYS A 8 25.45 -20.38 -41.09
CA LYS A 8 24.08 -19.89 -41.25
C LYS A 8 23.31 -20.04 -39.94
N CYS A 9 22.73 -18.95 -39.43
CA CYS A 9 21.66 -18.99 -38.43
C CYS A 9 20.47 -19.78 -39.00
N PRO A 10 19.85 -20.70 -38.24
CA PRO A 10 18.64 -21.35 -38.71
C PRO A 10 17.51 -20.32 -38.71
N ALA A 11 16.79 -20.25 -39.83
CA ALA A 11 15.58 -19.45 -39.96
C ALA A 11 14.55 -19.94 -38.92
N ILE A 12 14.24 -19.08 -37.96
CA ILE A 12 13.39 -19.35 -36.79
C ILE A 12 11.88 -19.46 -37.12
N TYR A 13 11.49 -19.48 -38.39
CA TYR A 13 10.09 -19.60 -38.77
C TYR A 13 9.92 -20.72 -39.80
N SER A 14 9.62 -21.91 -39.29
CA SER A 14 8.95 -22.98 -40.04
C SER A 14 7.59 -23.25 -39.39
N GLU A 15 6.63 -23.49 -40.27
CA GLU A 15 5.20 -23.68 -40.11
C GLU A 15 4.69 -24.30 -38.79
N GLY A 16 3.56 -23.75 -38.31
CA GLY A 16 2.46 -24.55 -37.77
C GLY A 16 2.64 -25.23 -36.41
N ARG A 17 2.66 -24.45 -35.33
CA ARG A 17 2.21 -24.93 -34.00
C ARG A 17 1.18 -23.97 -33.42
N THR A 18 -0.02 -24.49 -33.13
CA THR A 18 -1.12 -23.75 -32.50
C THR A 18 -0.78 -23.43 -31.03
N MET A 19 -1.28 -22.29 -30.53
CA MET A 19 -0.99 -21.77 -29.17
C MET A 19 -1.55 -22.61 -28.03
N ALA A 20 -2.40 -23.59 -28.32
CA ALA A 20 -3.08 -24.42 -27.32
C ALA A 20 -2.18 -25.52 -26.70
N ASP A 21 -0.98 -25.74 -27.26
CA ASP A 21 -0.16 -26.93 -26.97
C ASP A 21 1.12 -26.63 -26.15
N ARG A 22 1.19 -25.47 -25.47
CA ARG A 22 2.39 -25.04 -24.70
C ARG A 22 2.11 -24.50 -23.31
N VAL A 23 1.22 -25.13 -22.54
CA VAL A 23 1.17 -24.86 -21.10
C VAL A 23 1.61 -26.12 -20.37
N GLU A 24 2.89 -26.46 -20.54
CA GLU A 24 3.57 -27.20 -19.48
C GLU A 24 3.55 -26.32 -18.22
N ASP A 25 3.11 -26.93 -17.11
CA ASP A 25 2.95 -26.31 -15.80
C ASP A 25 4.29 -25.71 -15.33
N VAL A 26 4.56 -24.44 -15.66
CA VAL A 26 5.77 -23.73 -15.23
C VAL A 26 5.66 -23.48 -13.73
N ARG A 27 6.15 -24.44 -12.93
CA ARG A 27 6.24 -24.31 -11.47
C ARG A 27 7.43 -23.45 -11.11
N LEU A 28 7.17 -22.15 -10.94
CA LEU A 28 8.15 -21.22 -10.41
C LEU A 28 8.54 -21.64 -8.98
N PRO A 29 9.84 -21.76 -8.66
CA PRO A 29 10.26 -22.02 -7.29
C PRO A 29 9.83 -20.86 -6.39
N ARG A 30 8.93 -21.13 -5.43
CA ARG A 30 8.36 -20.13 -4.50
C ARG A 30 9.31 -19.79 -3.35
N ILE A 31 10.61 -20.01 -3.54
CA ILE A 31 11.64 -19.73 -2.54
C ILE A 31 12.31 -18.42 -2.94
N ALA A 32 12.04 -17.36 -2.18
CA ALA A 32 12.73 -16.09 -2.34
C ALA A 32 14.24 -16.29 -2.12
N LYS A 33 15.04 -16.18 -3.18
CA LYS A 33 16.50 -16.21 -3.11
C LYS A 33 17.00 -14.79 -2.82
N GLY A 34 17.04 -14.41 -1.55
CA GLY A 34 17.62 -13.13 -1.11
C GLY A 34 17.54 -12.92 0.40
N LYS A 35 18.63 -12.42 1.01
CA LYS A 35 18.53 -11.83 2.36
C LYS A 35 17.61 -10.61 2.28
N ARG A 36 16.85 -10.33 3.35
CA ARG A 36 16.03 -9.12 3.44
C ARG A 36 16.94 -7.91 3.18
N SER A 37 16.52 -7.02 2.28
CA SER A 37 17.26 -5.80 2.00
C SER A 37 17.31 -4.95 3.27
N HIS A 38 18.50 -4.46 3.62
CA HIS A 38 18.72 -3.47 4.66
C HIS A 38 19.09 -2.16 3.98
N PHE A 39 18.37 -1.10 4.28
CA PHE A 39 18.53 0.18 3.58
C PHE A 39 19.29 1.20 4.42
N TYR A 40 19.14 1.15 5.74
CA TYR A 40 19.84 2.01 6.69
C TYR A 40 20.82 1.25 7.57
N ASP A 41 21.81 1.97 8.11
CA ASP A 41 22.81 1.42 9.05
C ASP A 41 22.15 0.89 10.33
N ASN A 42 21.10 1.57 10.81
CA ASN A 42 20.33 1.15 11.97
C ASN A 42 19.11 0.32 11.52
N PRO A 43 19.02 -0.97 11.89
CA PRO A 43 17.88 -1.82 11.53
C PRO A 43 16.55 -1.34 12.12
N GLU A 44 16.55 -0.56 13.20
CA GLU A 44 15.33 0.03 13.76
C GLU A 44 14.73 1.10 12.83
N THR A 45 15.57 1.81 12.07
CA THR A 45 15.10 2.79 11.07
C THR A 45 14.37 2.10 9.93
N ASP A 46 14.91 0.99 9.41
CA ASP A 46 14.24 0.18 8.38
C ASP A 46 12.86 -0.32 8.86
N ARG A 47 12.76 -0.73 10.13
CA ARG A 47 11.50 -1.18 10.73
C ARG A 47 10.50 -0.05 10.90
N MET A 48 10.94 1.11 11.37
CA MET A 48 10.10 2.31 11.49
C MET A 48 9.56 2.73 10.13
N MET A 49 10.40 2.73 9.09
CA MET A 49 9.96 3.06 7.73
C MET A 49 8.96 2.04 7.17
N THR A 50 9.16 0.75 7.46
CA THR A 50 8.20 -0.30 7.08
C THR A 50 6.85 -0.05 7.75
N LEU A 51 6.83 0.20 9.06
CA LEU A 51 5.61 0.51 9.81
C LEU A 51 4.92 1.77 9.27
N LEU A 52 5.68 2.81 8.92
CA LEU A 52 5.13 4.04 8.35
C LEU A 52 4.50 3.79 6.97
N LEU A 53 5.11 2.98 6.11
CA LEU A 53 4.55 2.59 4.82
C LEU A 53 3.25 1.81 4.98
N GLU A 54 3.22 0.85 5.90
CA GLU A 54 2.00 0.09 6.22
C GLU A 54 0.89 1.02 6.73
N LEU A 55 1.20 1.94 7.65
CA LEU A 55 0.24 2.94 8.13
C LEU A 55 -0.29 3.84 7.02
N MET A 56 0.57 4.29 6.09
CA MET A 56 0.15 5.11 4.95
C MET A 56 -0.78 4.35 4.00
N ALA A 57 -0.53 3.06 3.77
CA ALA A 57 -1.40 2.22 2.96
C ALA A 57 -2.79 2.05 3.59
N GLU A 58 -2.85 1.84 4.90
CA GLU A 58 -4.11 1.78 5.64
C GLU A 58 -4.83 3.13 5.66
N PHE A 59 -4.09 4.24 5.81
CA PHE A 59 -4.67 5.59 5.76
C PHE A 59 -5.27 5.91 4.39
N ALA A 60 -4.59 5.52 3.30
CA ALA A 60 -5.12 5.65 1.94
C ALA A 60 -6.43 4.86 1.77
N SER A 61 -6.47 3.63 2.30
CA SER A 61 -7.67 2.79 2.29
C SER A 61 -8.82 3.42 3.10
N MET A 62 -8.52 4.07 4.23
CA MET A 62 -9.51 4.81 5.01
C MET A 62 -10.05 6.03 4.24
N ARG A 63 -9.19 6.75 3.52
CA ARG A 63 -9.62 7.90 2.69
C ARG A 63 -10.53 7.48 1.54
N GLU A 64 -10.24 6.37 0.88
CA GLU A 64 -11.08 5.82 -0.18
C GLU A 64 -12.45 5.37 0.36
N ARG A 65 -12.48 4.77 1.54
CA ARG A 65 -13.74 4.41 2.22
C ARG A 65 -14.56 5.65 2.58
N LEU A 66 -13.93 6.73 3.05
CA LEU A 66 -14.61 8.00 3.33
C LEU A 66 -15.18 8.63 2.06
N ASP A 67 -14.41 8.71 0.96
CA ASP A 67 -14.91 9.20 -0.34
C ASP A 67 -16.12 8.37 -0.82
N THR A 68 -16.05 7.04 -0.65
CA THR A 68 -17.19 6.16 -0.96
C THR A 68 -18.42 6.50 -0.11
N VAL A 69 -18.25 6.75 1.19
CA VAL A 69 -19.35 7.15 2.07
C VAL A 69 -19.94 8.48 1.63
N GLU A 70 -19.12 9.48 1.34
CA GLU A 70 -19.55 10.80 0.87
C GLU A 70 -20.37 10.70 -0.44
N ARG A 71 -19.89 9.93 -1.42
CA ARG A 71 -20.63 9.69 -2.68
C ARG A 71 -21.95 8.93 -2.47
N LEU A 72 -21.97 7.99 -1.52
CA LEU A 72 -23.19 7.26 -1.18
C LEU A 72 -24.21 8.15 -0.47
N LEU A 73 -23.76 9.05 0.40
CA LEU A 73 -24.61 10.04 1.05
C LEU A 73 -25.21 11.01 0.02
N GLU A 74 -24.43 11.47 -0.95
CA GLU A 74 -24.92 12.37 -1.99
C GLU A 74 -25.90 11.67 -2.96
N SER A 75 -25.67 10.40 -3.28
CA SER A 75 -26.53 9.66 -4.22
C SER A 75 -27.80 9.06 -3.59
N LYS A 76 -27.77 8.71 -2.30
CA LYS A 76 -28.88 8.00 -1.61
C LYS A 76 -29.55 8.80 -0.51
N ALA A 77 -28.91 9.84 0.00
CA ALA A 77 -29.44 10.76 1.00
C ALA A 77 -29.43 12.19 0.44
N SER A 78 -29.67 13.17 1.30
CA SER A 78 -29.70 14.60 0.92
C SER A 78 -28.50 15.38 1.47
N ILE A 79 -27.38 14.69 1.77
CA ILE A 79 -26.15 15.32 2.27
C ILE A 79 -25.15 15.36 1.12
N SER A 80 -24.80 16.56 0.68
CA SER A 80 -23.78 16.79 -0.34
C SER A 80 -22.38 16.80 0.26
N GLN A 81 -21.36 16.68 -0.60
CA GLN A 81 -19.96 16.89 -0.18
C GLN A 81 -19.76 18.32 0.37
N ASP A 82 -20.43 19.31 -0.20
CA ASP A 82 -20.33 20.71 0.24
C ASP A 82 -20.91 20.91 1.67
N ASP A 83 -21.98 20.19 2.01
CA ASP A 83 -22.54 20.21 3.37
C ASP A 83 -21.52 19.70 4.42
N ILE A 84 -20.69 18.72 4.03
CA ILE A 84 -19.66 18.13 4.90
C ILE A 84 -18.45 19.09 5.03
N GLU A 85 -17.98 19.68 3.92
CA GLU A 85 -16.83 20.62 3.93
C GLU A 85 -17.15 21.93 4.67
N ASN A 86 -18.40 22.40 4.56
CA ASN A 86 -18.86 23.60 5.23
C ASN A 86 -19.41 23.33 6.65
N TYR A 87 -19.46 22.08 7.08
CA TYR A 87 -19.91 21.74 8.42
C TYR A 87 -19.07 22.45 9.49
N ARG A 88 -19.76 23.08 10.44
CA ARG A 88 -19.15 23.69 11.63
C ARG A 88 -19.77 23.03 12.86
N PRO A 89 -18.98 22.27 13.64
CA PRO A 89 -19.48 21.68 14.87
C PRO A 89 -19.89 22.79 15.85
N ASP A 90 -20.92 22.54 16.64
CA ASP A 90 -21.24 23.39 17.78
C ASP A 90 -20.28 23.13 18.96
N ALA A 91 -20.46 23.89 20.03
CA ALA A 91 -19.61 23.80 21.21
C ALA A 91 -19.69 22.44 21.92
N GLU A 92 -20.81 21.73 21.81
CA GLU A 92 -21.00 20.42 22.46
C GLU A 92 -20.23 19.34 21.69
N VAL A 93 -20.37 19.30 20.36
CA VAL A 93 -19.64 18.38 19.49
C VAL A 93 -18.13 18.61 19.57
N GLU A 94 -17.68 19.87 19.63
CA GLU A 94 -16.26 20.18 19.76
C GLU A 94 -15.69 19.73 21.12
N ALA A 95 -16.45 19.91 22.20
CA ALA A 95 -16.06 19.42 23.53
C ALA A 95 -15.93 17.90 23.57
N GLU A 96 -16.86 17.16 22.94
CA GLU A 96 -16.80 15.71 22.83
C GLU A 96 -15.56 15.25 22.06
N ARG A 97 -15.28 15.85 20.89
CA ARG A 97 -14.09 15.56 20.08
C ARG A 97 -12.80 15.85 20.85
N SER A 98 -12.74 16.98 21.55
CA SER A 98 -11.58 17.34 22.37
C SER A 98 -11.35 16.33 23.50
N ALA A 99 -12.41 15.92 24.21
CA ALA A 99 -12.31 14.91 25.27
C ALA A 99 -11.81 13.56 24.72
N TRP A 100 -12.34 13.13 23.56
CA TRP A 100 -11.89 11.91 22.90
C TRP A 100 -10.41 12.00 22.47
N ASN A 101 -10.00 13.12 21.86
CA ASN A 101 -8.62 13.36 21.42
C ASN A 101 -7.64 13.34 22.59
N GLN A 102 -7.98 14.01 23.70
CA GLN A 102 -7.15 14.02 24.91
C GLN A 102 -7.01 12.61 25.49
N ALA A 103 -8.11 11.84 25.55
CA ALA A 103 -8.06 10.47 26.02
C ALA A 103 -7.22 9.57 25.09
N PHE A 104 -7.29 9.79 23.77
CA PHE A 104 -6.46 9.09 22.80
C PHE A 104 -4.97 9.38 22.98
N ILE A 105 -4.60 10.66 23.08
CA ILE A 105 -3.20 11.08 23.30
C ILE A 105 -2.65 10.46 24.58
N ARG A 106 -3.40 10.51 25.69
CA ARG A 106 -2.98 9.90 26.97
C ARG A 106 -2.75 8.39 26.84
N ARG A 107 -3.59 7.67 26.08
CA ARG A 107 -3.38 6.22 25.85
C ARG A 107 -2.11 5.94 25.06
N VAL A 108 -1.82 6.74 24.04
CA VAL A 108 -0.62 6.59 23.19
C VAL A 108 0.66 6.96 23.95
N MET A 109 0.62 8.06 24.72
CA MET A 109 1.78 8.61 25.43
C MET A 109 2.01 8.01 26.82
N ARG A 110 1.21 7.02 27.23
CA ARG A 110 1.32 6.40 28.56
C ARG A 110 2.72 5.88 28.89
N LEU A 111 3.50 5.47 27.89
CA LEU A 111 4.85 4.92 28.08
C LEU A 111 5.95 6.00 28.13
N SER A 112 5.72 7.19 27.56
CA SER A 112 6.72 8.26 27.57
C SER A 112 6.75 9.04 28.87
N GLU A 113 5.61 9.14 29.57
CA GLU A 113 5.49 9.84 30.86
C GLU A 113 6.14 9.09 32.03
N SER A 114 6.40 7.78 31.89
CA SER A 114 6.95 6.95 32.98
C SER A 114 8.47 6.84 32.98
N ARG A 115 9.18 7.67 32.19
CA ARG A 115 10.64 7.63 32.02
C ARG A 115 11.39 8.79 32.68
N ASP A 116 10.72 9.51 33.57
CA ASP A 116 11.38 10.48 34.45
C ASP A 116 12.14 9.73 35.56
N GLU A 117 13.35 9.26 35.24
CA GLU A 117 14.41 8.89 36.21
C GLU A 117 15.44 10.02 36.34
#